data_AF-A0A533UM05-F1
#
_entry.id   AF-A0A533UM05-F1
#
_cell.length_a   1.000
_cell.length_b   1.000
_cell.length_c   1.000
_cell.angle_alpha   90.00
_cell.angle_beta   90.00
_cell.angle_gamma   90.00
#
_symmetry.space_group_name_H-M   'P 1'
#
loop_
_entity.id
_entity.type
_entity.pdbx_description
1 polymer ?
#
loop_
_entity_poly.entity_id
_entity_poly.type
_entity_poly.pdbx_seq_one_letter_code
_entity_poly.pdbx_strand_id
1 'polypeptide(L)'
;MVKDNTTLPFEVTYTETPGEKSRTMKRLAVLVKAENVRDIISSLKELSLEATIYDVKGVTKDKERVASGRGSGTVELTYNSRKVVATVV
;
A
#
# COMPACT_ATOMS: atom_id res chain seq x y z
N MET A 1 29.75 -5.45 35.45
CA MET A 1 28.89 -4.82 34.43
C MET A 1 28.29 -5.94 33.60
N VAL A 2 27.03 -6.29 33.86
CA VAL A 2 26.31 -7.35 33.16
C VAL A 2 25.86 -6.77 31.81
N LYS A 3 26.20 -7.45 30.71
CA LYS A 3 25.72 -7.11 29.36
C LYS A 3 24.29 -7.64 29.24
N ASP A 4 23.32 -6.78 29.44
CA ASP A 4 21.92 -7.10 29.19
C ASP A 4 21.69 -7.14 27.67
N ASN A 5 21.73 -8.34 27.10
CA ASN A 5 21.24 -8.60 25.74
C ASN A 5 19.69 -8.62 25.79
N THR A 6 19.07 -7.45 25.76
CA THR A 6 17.63 -7.31 25.53
C THR A 6 17.32 -7.43 24.04
N THR A 7 17.43 -8.63 23.50
CA THR A 7 16.96 -8.93 22.14
C THR A 7 15.47 -9.29 22.25
N LEU A 8 14.61 -8.39 21.78
CA LEU A 8 13.17 -8.64 21.75
C LEU A 8 12.89 -9.81 20.78
N PRO A 9 11.89 -10.67 21.04
CA PRO A 9 11.66 -11.93 20.29
C PRO A 9 11.26 -11.75 18.82
N PHE A 10 11.19 -10.52 18.32
CA PHE A 10 10.86 -10.19 16.93
C PHE A 10 11.76 -9.09 16.36
N GLU A 11 13.00 -8.96 16.85
CA GLU A 11 13.97 -8.08 16.20
C GLU A 11 14.20 -8.57 14.76
N VAL A 12 13.60 -7.87 13.79
CA VAL A 12 13.80 -8.11 12.35
C VAL A 12 15.20 -7.62 12.03
N THR A 13 16.19 -8.48 12.21
CA THR A 13 17.54 -8.25 11.72
C THR A 13 17.49 -8.24 10.19
N TYR A 14 17.57 -7.03 9.60
CA TYR A 14 17.82 -6.86 8.17
C TYR A 14 19.27 -7.27 7.86
N THR A 15 19.55 -8.57 7.86
CA THR A 15 20.87 -9.13 7.52
C THR A 15 20.85 -9.77 6.13
N GLU A 16 20.17 -9.14 5.18
CA GLU A 16 20.36 -9.48 3.77
C GLU A 16 20.92 -8.24 3.07
N THR A 17 22.25 -8.21 2.94
CA THR A 17 22.87 -7.45 1.87
C THR A 17 22.18 -7.87 0.57
N PRO A 18 21.53 -6.95 -0.18
CA PRO A 18 20.79 -7.32 -1.36
C PRO A 18 21.71 -8.08 -2.31
N GLY A 19 21.31 -9.28 -2.74
CA GLY A 19 22.05 -10.04 -3.75
C GLY A 19 22.28 -9.18 -4.99
N GLU A 20 23.34 -9.46 -5.76
CA GLU A 20 23.81 -8.62 -6.87
C GLU A 20 22.71 -8.29 -7.90
N LYS A 21 21.74 -9.20 -8.08
CA LYS A 21 20.54 -9.02 -8.93
C LYS A 21 19.49 -8.07 -8.36
N SER A 22 19.46 -7.89 -7.04
CA SER A 22 18.51 -7.01 -6.36
C SER A 22 18.99 -5.55 -6.30
N ARG A 23 20.26 -5.26 -6.61
CA ARG A 23 20.78 -3.87 -6.66
C ARG A 23 20.14 -3.01 -7.74
N THR A 24 19.62 -3.61 -8.80
CA THR A 24 18.97 -2.91 -9.92
C THR A 24 17.45 -2.85 -9.81
N MET A 25 16.85 -3.64 -8.90
CA MET A 25 15.41 -3.73 -8.73
C MET A 25 14.90 -2.55 -7.88
N LYS A 26 13.82 -1.91 -8.32
CA LYS A 26 13.13 -0.82 -7.64
C LYS A 26 11.78 -1.28 -7.13
N ARG A 27 11.46 -0.90 -5.89
CA ARG A 27 10.13 -1.09 -5.32
C ARG A 27 9.26 0.10 -5.70
N LEU A 28 8.13 -0.17 -6.34
CA LEU A 28 7.11 0.83 -6.64
C LEU A 28 5.87 0.56 -5.78
N ALA A 29 5.40 1.59 -5.08
CA ALA A 29 4.13 1.56 -4.37
C ALA A 29 3.29 2.74 -4.84
N VAL A 30 2.12 2.46 -5.41
CA VAL A 30 1.25 3.48 -5.98
C VAL A 30 -0.10 3.47 -5.26
N LEU A 31 -0.51 4.65 -4.80
CA LEU A 31 -1.81 4.89 -4.18
C LEU A 31 -2.83 5.24 -5.26
N VAL A 32 -3.86 4.41 -5.41
CA VAL A 32 -4.86 4.56 -6.46
C VAL A 32 -6.28 4.52 -5.91
N LYS A 33 -7.21 5.11 -6.66
CA LYS A 33 -8.65 4.95 -6.37
C LYS A 33 -9.06 3.51 -6.64
N ALA A 34 -10.04 3.02 -5.88
CA ALA A 34 -10.52 1.64 -6.01
C ALA A 34 -11.05 1.32 -7.42
N GLU A 35 -11.67 2.31 -8.08
CA GLU A 35 -12.22 2.17 -9.45
C GLU A 35 -11.16 1.83 -10.50
N ASN A 36 -9.92 2.31 -10.33
CA ASN A 36 -8.85 2.16 -11.33
C ASN A 36 -8.02 0.87 -11.14
N VAL A 37 -8.26 0.10 -10.08
CA VAL A 37 -7.40 -1.05 -9.75
C VAL A 37 -7.49 -2.15 -10.79
N ARG A 38 -8.68 -2.37 -11.37
CA ARG A 38 -8.89 -3.42 -12.36
C ARG A 38 -8.00 -3.22 -13.59
N ASP A 39 -7.96 -1.99 -14.10
CA ASP A 39 -7.18 -1.64 -15.28
C ASP A 39 -5.67 -1.76 -15.02
N ILE A 40 -5.24 -1.37 -13.81
CA ILE A 40 -3.84 -1.51 -13.39
C ILE A 40 -3.44 -2.98 -13.28
N ILE A 41 -4.32 -3.86 -12.76
CA ILE A 41 -4.05 -5.30 -12.69
C ILE A 41 -3.87 -5.88 -14.10
N SER A 42 -4.69 -5.49 -15.08
CA SER A 42 -4.50 -5.95 -16.47
C SER A 42 -3.14 -5.53 -17.02
N SER A 43 -2.75 -4.26 -16.85
CA SER A 43 -1.46 -3.77 -17.35
C SER A 43 -0.27 -4.46 -16.67
N LEU A 44 -0.34 -4.73 -15.37
CA LEU A 44 0.72 -5.46 -14.64
C LEU A 44 0.86 -6.90 -15.14
N LYS A 45 -0.26 -7.56 -15.46
CA LYS A 45 -0.24 -8.91 -16.07
C LYS A 45 0.38 -8.92 -17.45
N GLU A 46 0.08 -7.93 -18.31
CA GLU A 46 0.70 -7.79 -19.63
C GLU A 46 2.22 -7.62 -19.53
N LEU A 47 2.68 -6.87 -18.52
CA LEU A 47 4.10 -6.67 -18.22
C LEU A 47 4.75 -7.85 -17.49
N SER A 48 4.01 -8.93 -17.21
CA SER A 48 4.46 -10.09 -16.43
C SER A 48 5.04 -9.71 -15.05
N LEU A 49 4.49 -8.66 -14.43
CA LEU A 49 4.89 -8.17 -13.12
C LEU A 49 3.95 -8.69 -12.05
N GLU A 50 4.52 -9.18 -10.95
CA GLU A 50 3.76 -9.51 -9.75
C GLU A 50 3.52 -8.25 -8.91
N ALA A 51 2.31 -8.13 -8.38
CA ALA A 51 1.96 -7.03 -7.50
C ALA A 51 1.11 -7.48 -6.33
N THR A 52 1.37 -6.89 -5.16
CA THR A 52 0.58 -7.06 -3.96
C THR A 52 -0.33 -5.85 -3.78
N ILE A 53 -1.61 -6.10 -3.50
CA ILE A 53 -2.62 -5.05 -3.38
C ILE A 53 -3.12 -4.99 -1.94
N TYR A 54 -3.03 -3.81 -1.34
CA TYR A 54 -3.50 -3.55 0.02
C TYR A 54 -4.66 -2.58 0.04
N ASP A 55 -5.59 -2.82 0.96
CA ASP A 55 -6.69 -1.92 1.25
C ASP A 55 -6.24 -0.87 2.25
N VAL A 56 -6.34 0.41 1.89
CA VAL A 56 -5.90 1.50 2.76
C VAL A 56 -6.94 2.62 2.82
N LYS A 57 -6.94 3.34 3.93
CA LYS A 57 -7.71 4.57 4.09
C LYS A 57 -6.76 5.75 4.06
N GLY A 58 -6.97 6.68 3.14
CA GLY A 58 -6.11 7.84 2.94
C GLY A 58 -6.85 9.15 3.20
N VAL A 59 -6.18 10.11 3.83
CA VAL A 59 -6.65 11.51 3.86
C VAL A 59 -6.20 12.15 2.54
N THR A 60 -7.15 12.49 1.67
CA THR A 60 -6.86 13.21 0.43
C THR A 60 -7.45 14.61 0.46
N LYS A 61 -6.89 15.54 -0.32
CA LYS A 61 -7.39 16.92 -0.41
C LYS A 61 -8.86 16.96 -0.85
N ASP A 62 -9.21 16.10 -1.80
CA ASP A 62 -10.59 15.87 -2.21
C ASP A 62 -11.21 14.84 -1.27
N LYS A 63 -12.30 15.21 -0.59
CA LYS A 63 -13.01 14.33 0.34
C LYS A 63 -14.28 13.80 -0.32
N GLU A 64 -14.49 12.49 -0.19
CA GLU A 64 -15.64 11.82 -0.78
C GLU A 64 -16.90 12.09 0.05
N ARG A 65 -18.00 12.47 -0.62
CA ARG A 65 -19.28 12.74 0.04
C ARG A 65 -20.22 11.57 -0.20
N VAL A 66 -20.69 10.96 0.88
CA VAL A 66 -21.67 9.87 0.83
C VAL A 66 -23.01 10.36 1.34
N ALA A 67 -24.08 10.01 0.64
CA ALA A 67 -25.44 10.31 1.07
C ALA A 67 -25.85 9.37 2.21
N SER A 68 -26.21 9.91 3.37
CA SER A 68 -26.72 9.12 4.49
C SER A 68 -28.25 9.04 4.45
N GLY A 69 -28.81 7.95 3.90
CA GLY A 69 -30.19 7.52 4.15
C GLY A 69 -31.34 8.42 3.65
N ARG A 70 -32.58 7.95 3.85
CA ARG A 70 -33.85 8.50 3.31
C ARG A 70 -34.30 9.85 3.91
N GLY A 71 -33.38 10.64 4.44
CA GLY A 71 -33.69 11.87 5.17
C GLY A 71 -32.48 12.77 5.36
N SER A 72 -32.01 13.34 4.25
CA SER A 72 -31.17 14.55 4.14
C SER A 72 -29.92 14.65 5.03
N GLY A 73 -28.79 14.26 4.44
CA GLY A 73 -27.44 14.67 4.83
C GLY A 73 -26.40 14.03 3.91
N THR A 74 -25.54 14.82 3.27
CA THR A 74 -24.30 14.30 2.70
C THR A 74 -23.22 14.40 3.78
N VAL A 75 -22.59 13.27 4.10
CA VAL A 75 -21.49 13.23 5.06
C VAL A 75 -20.19 13.21 4.27
N GLU A 76 -19.32 14.16 4.56
CA GLU A 76 -17.99 14.23 4.00
C GLU A 76 -17.07 13.26 4.75
N LEU A 77 -16.57 12.25 4.06
CA LEU A 77 -15.69 11.26 4.64
C LEU A 77 -14.34 11.91 4.98
N THR A 78 -13.89 11.68 6.22
CA THR A 78 -12.56 12.11 6.67
C THR A 78 -11.45 11.34 5.97
N TYR A 79 -11.73 10.10 5.57
CA TYR A 79 -10.80 9.22 4.88
C TYR A 79 -11.47 8.61 3.65
N ASN A 80 -10.77 8.62 2.53
CA ASN A 80 -11.22 7.95 1.31
C ASN A 80 -10.64 6.54 1.24
N SER A 81 -11.44 5.60 0.74
CA SER A 81 -10.99 4.25 0.47
C SER A 81 -10.05 4.25 -0.74
N ARG A 82 -8.84 3.74 -0.56
CA ARG A 82 -7.79 3.66 -1.58
C ARG A 82 -7.20 2.26 -1.58
N LYS A 83 -6.49 1.95 -2.65
CA LYS A 83 -5.73 0.73 -2.77
C LYS A 83 -4.27 1.09 -3.01
N VAL A 84 -3.36 0.38 -2.35
CA VAL A 84 -1.93 0.46 -2.65
C VAL A 84 -1.59 -0.72 -3.53
N VAL A 85 -1.01 -0.46 -4.69
CA VAL A 85 -0.45 -1.50 -5.56
C VAL A 85 1.07 -1.44 -5.40
N ALA A 86 1.65 -2.49 -4.84
CA ALA A 86 3.08 -2.61 -4.61
C ALA A 86 3.67 -3.65 -5.56
N THR A 87 4.71 -3.30 -6.31
CA THR A 87 5.39 -4.17 -7.28
C THR A 87 6.90 -3.92 -7.29
N VAL A 88 7.66 -4.84 -7.86
CA VAL A 88 9.11 -4.77 -8.03
C VAL A 88 9.43 -4.82 -9.51
N VAL A 89 10.22 -3.86 -9.99
CA VAL A 89 10.64 -3.68 -11.40
C VAL A 89 12.13 -3.51 -11.53
#